data_AF-A0A7K3LPX9-F1
#
_entry.id   AF-A0A7K3LPX9-F1
#
_cell.length_a   1.000
_cell.length_b   1.000
_cell.length_c   1.000
_cell.angle_alpha   90.00
_cell.angle_beta   90.00
_cell.angle_gamma   90.00
#
_symmetry.space_group_name_H-M   'P 1'
#
loop_
_entity.id
_entity.type
_entity.pdbx_description
1 polymer ?
#
loop_
_entity_poly.entity_id
_entity_poly.type
_entity_poly.pdbx_seq_one_letter_code
_entity_poly.pdbx_strand_id
1 'polypeptide(L)'
;MIDLTVTSPTSWSSVLALPEVTELRRRRSRVTALMSVLTIALFSGFVVGFAGFPDVLGSVEILDVPLSLWVVLSQFVGTWVLVFCYFRLARTYIQPAADAALAAVSAASESKETAR
;
A
#
# COMPACT_ATOMS: atom_id res chain seq x y z
N MET A 1 -38.64 -27.48 -2.76
CA MET A 1 -38.56 -26.05 -3.11
C MET A 1 -38.14 -25.33 -1.84
N ILE A 2 -36.83 -25.19 -1.63
CA ILE A 2 -36.24 -24.61 -0.40
C ILE A 2 -35.95 -23.14 -0.73
N ASP A 3 -36.64 -22.24 -0.04
CA ASP A 3 -36.39 -20.80 -0.12
C ASP A 3 -35.02 -20.50 0.52
N LEU A 4 -34.03 -20.21 -0.31
CA LEU A 4 -32.75 -19.63 0.11
C LEU A 4 -32.94 -18.14 0.36
N THR A 5 -33.68 -17.76 1.39
CA THR A 5 -33.70 -16.38 1.87
C THR A 5 -32.40 -16.12 2.64
N VAL A 6 -31.37 -15.69 1.90
CA VAL A 6 -30.20 -15.03 2.47
C VAL A 6 -30.67 -13.68 3.04
N THR A 7 -31.21 -13.70 4.25
CA THR A 7 -31.63 -12.49 4.96
C THR A 7 -30.38 -11.80 5.52
N SER A 8 -29.70 -11.01 4.69
CA SER A 8 -29.15 -9.68 5.04
C SER A 8 -28.20 -9.14 3.96
N PRO A 9 -28.67 -8.26 3.05
CA PRO A 9 -27.80 -7.30 2.36
C PRO A 9 -27.40 -6.10 3.25
N THR A 10 -27.82 -6.07 4.52
CA THR A 10 -27.72 -4.87 5.40
C THR A 10 -26.58 -4.90 6.42
N SER A 11 -25.86 -6.01 6.60
CA SER A 11 -24.87 -6.12 7.68
C SER A 11 -23.47 -5.64 7.30
N TRP A 12 -23.09 -5.65 6.02
CA TRP A 12 -21.76 -5.20 5.58
C TRP A 12 -21.52 -3.71 5.82
N SER A 13 -22.53 -2.86 5.62
CA SER A 13 -22.43 -1.42 5.90
C SER A 13 -22.25 -1.14 7.40
N SER A 14 -22.97 -1.87 8.25
CA SER A 14 -22.81 -1.79 9.71
C SER A 14 -21.44 -2.29 10.16
N VAL A 15 -20.92 -3.37 9.54
CA VAL A 15 -19.56 -3.87 9.80
C VAL A 15 -18.49 -2.87 9.34
N LEU A 16 -18.68 -2.21 8.19
CA LEU A 16 -17.78 -1.16 7.69
C LEU A 16 -17.81 0.13 8.54
N ALA A 17 -18.89 0.36 9.28
CA ALA A 17 -19.04 1.48 10.21
C ALA A 17 -18.43 1.22 11.60
N LEU A 18 -17.95 0.01 11.89
CA LEU A 18 -17.24 -0.24 13.13
C LEU A 18 -16.01 0.67 13.22
N PRO A 19 -15.74 1.27 14.40
CA PRO A 19 -14.63 2.19 14.59
C PRO A 19 -13.29 1.54 14.21
N GLU A 20 -13.12 0.23 14.47
CA GLU A 20 -11.97 -0.57 14.03
C GLU A 20 -11.72 -0.51 12.52
N VAL A 21 -12.77 -0.66 11.71
CA VAL A 21 -12.65 -0.68 10.24
C VAL A 21 -12.38 0.72 9.69
N THR A 22 -12.94 1.76 10.32
CA THR A 22 -12.65 3.14 9.96
C THR A 22 -11.21 3.55 10.30
N GLU A 23 -10.65 3.07 11.41
CA GLU A 23 -9.25 3.27 11.75
C GLU A 23 -8.31 2.58 10.75
N LEU A 24 -8.63 1.35 10.35
CA LEU A 24 -7.87 0.63 9.33
C LEU A 24 -7.90 1.36 7.98
N ARG A 25 -9.06 1.86 7.57
CA ARG A 25 -9.20 2.67 6.34
C ARG A 25 -8.40 3.96 6.42
N ARG A 26 -8.45 4.67 7.56
CA ARG A 26 -7.74 5.95 7.75
C ARG A 26 -6.23 5.75 7.77
N ARG A 27 -5.75 4.67 8.39
CA ARG A 27 -4.32 4.28 8.43
C ARG A 27 -3.82 3.86 7.04
N ARG A 28 -4.59 3.03 6.32
CA ARG A 28 -4.28 2.65 4.93
C ARG A 28 -4.22 3.88 4.02
N SER A 29 -5.17 4.79 4.14
CA SER A 29 -5.21 6.01 3.33
C SER A 29 -3.99 6.90 3.56
N ARG A 30 -3.48 7.02 4.80
CA ARG A 30 -2.24 7.76 5.09
C ARG A 30 -1.02 7.12 4.46
N VAL A 31 -0.89 5.80 4.54
CA VAL A 31 0.22 5.06 3.92
C VAL A 31 0.20 5.23 2.40
N THR A 32 -0.96 5.03 1.77
CA THR A 32 -1.10 5.22 0.33
C THR A 32 -0.84 6.68 -0.08
N ALA A 33 -1.37 7.66 0.66
CA ALA A 33 -1.13 9.07 0.38
C ALA A 33 0.35 9.44 0.48
N LEU A 34 1.07 8.96 1.50
CA LEU A 34 2.51 9.19 1.64
C LEU A 34 3.29 8.55 0.48
N MET A 35 2.95 7.31 0.11
CA MET A 35 3.57 6.63 -1.03
C MET A 35 3.29 7.38 -2.33
N SER A 36 2.06 7.85 -2.56
CA SER A 36 1.71 8.65 -3.73
C SER A 36 2.51 9.95 -3.79
N VAL A 37 2.65 10.66 -2.66
CA VAL A 37 3.46 11.90 -2.59
C VAL A 37 4.93 11.61 -2.90
N LEU A 38 5.50 10.54 -2.33
CA LEU A 38 6.89 10.16 -2.60
C LEU A 38 7.10 9.74 -4.06
N THR A 39 6.17 8.98 -4.64
CA THR A 39 6.22 8.61 -6.06
C THR A 39 6.13 9.84 -6.95
N ILE A 40 5.22 10.77 -6.67
CA ILE A 40 5.10 12.03 -7.42
C ILE A 40 6.40 12.82 -7.30
N ALA A 41 6.95 12.98 -6.09
CA ALA A 41 8.20 13.70 -5.88
C ALA A 41 9.37 13.05 -6.64
N LEU A 42 9.46 11.73 -6.62
CA LEU A 42 10.49 10.97 -7.34
C LEU A 42 10.40 11.21 -8.85
N PHE A 43 9.19 11.09 -9.43
CA PHE A 43 8.97 11.29 -10.87
C PHE A 43 9.13 12.76 -11.28
N SER A 44 8.60 13.69 -10.50
CA SER A 44 8.74 15.12 -10.75
C SER A 44 10.20 15.54 -10.69
N GLY A 45 11.00 15.00 -9.76
CA GLY A 45 12.44 15.24 -9.70
C GLY A 45 13.16 14.81 -10.96
N PHE A 46 12.79 13.66 -11.54
CA PHE A 46 13.31 13.21 -12.82
C PHE A 46 12.99 14.17 -13.96
N VAL A 47 11.71 14.55 -14.09
CA VAL A 47 11.24 15.45 -15.15
C VAL A 47 11.91 16.82 -15.04
N VAL A 48 11.95 17.40 -13.83
CA VAL A 48 12.59 18.70 -13.59
C VAL A 48 14.09 18.63 -13.85
N GLY A 49 14.75 17.54 -13.47
CA GLY A 49 16.18 17.33 -13.75
C GLY A 49 16.47 17.33 -15.25
N PHE A 50 15.73 16.53 -16.02
CA PHE A 50 15.93 16.41 -17.47
C PHE A 50 15.52 17.67 -18.24
N ALA A 51 14.44 18.33 -17.83
CA ALA A 51 13.96 19.54 -18.50
C ALA A 51 14.81 20.77 -18.15
N GLY A 52 15.31 20.87 -16.91
CA GLY A 52 16.03 22.04 -16.42
C GLY A 52 17.54 22.00 -16.66
N PHE A 53 18.15 20.80 -16.68
CA PHE A 53 19.61 20.65 -16.74
C PHE A 53 20.06 19.59 -17.76
N PRO A 54 19.62 19.66 -19.03
CA PRO A 54 19.95 18.66 -20.04
C PRO A 54 21.47 18.58 -20.29
N ASP A 55 22.15 19.72 -20.34
CA ASP A 55 23.60 19.77 -20.60
C ASP A 55 24.39 19.10 -19.47
N VAL A 56 24.05 19.38 -18.21
CA VAL A 56 24.71 18.79 -17.03
C VAL A 56 24.56 17.27 -17.01
N LEU A 57 23.38 16.77 -17.35
CA LEU A 57 23.10 15.33 -17.39
C LEU A 57 23.88 14.58 -18.48
N GLY A 58 24.24 15.28 -19.56
CA GLY A 58 25.02 14.74 -20.66
C GLY A 58 26.53 14.95 -20.52
N SER A 59 26.97 16.05 -19.89
CA SER A 59 28.38 16.44 -19.83
C SER A 59 29.09 15.97 -18.57
N VAL A 60 28.36 15.68 -17.49
CA VAL A 60 28.94 15.22 -16.22
C VAL A 60 28.97 13.71 -16.21
N GLU A 61 30.16 13.16 -15.99
CA GLU A 61 30.38 11.74 -15.79
C GLU A 61 30.77 11.47 -14.34
N ILE A 62 30.18 10.44 -13.75
CA ILE A 62 30.53 9.91 -12.44
C ILE A 62 30.96 8.46 -12.64
N LEU A 63 32.21 8.14 -12.28
CA LEU A 63 32.81 6.82 -12.50
C LEU A 63 32.78 6.41 -13.99
N ASP A 64 33.12 7.34 -14.89
CA ASP A 64 33.08 7.17 -16.35
C ASP A 64 31.69 6.80 -16.91
N VAL A 65 30.64 7.04 -16.12
CA VAL A 65 29.24 6.80 -16.50
C VAL A 65 28.50 8.14 -16.50
N PRO A 66 27.81 8.51 -17.59
CA PRO A 66 27.00 9.72 -17.66
C PRO A 66 26.04 9.86 -16.48
N LEU A 67 25.93 11.07 -15.93
CA LEU A 67 25.04 11.39 -14.83
C LEU A 67 23.58 11.04 -15.14
N SER A 68 23.16 11.19 -16.39
CA SER A 68 21.85 10.76 -16.88
C SER A 68 21.54 9.29 -16.56
N LEU A 69 22.49 8.37 -16.70
CA LEU A 69 22.31 6.96 -16.39
C LEU A 69 22.16 6.74 -14.88
N TRP A 70 22.92 7.44 -14.06
CA TRP A 70 22.77 7.41 -12.60
C TRP A 70 21.40 7.93 -12.15
N VAL A 71 20.90 8.98 -12.79
CA VAL A 71 19.59 9.54 -12.51
C VAL A 71 18.47 8.57 -12.90
N VAL A 72 18.55 7.92 -14.06
CA VAL A 72 17.60 6.87 -14.45
C VAL A 72 17.69 5.68 -13.50
N LEU A 73 18.89 5.25 -13.11
CA LEU A 73 19.10 4.17 -12.14
C LEU A 73 18.47 4.51 -10.80
N SER A 74 18.55 5.76 -10.34
CA SER A 74 17.90 6.20 -9.11
C SER A 74 16.38 6.10 -9.15
N GLN A 75 15.74 6.24 -10.33
CA GLN A 75 14.30 6.00 -10.48
C GLN A 75 13.96 4.54 -10.27
N PHE A 76 14.79 3.65 -10.81
CA PHE A 76 14.64 2.21 -10.65
C PHE A 76 14.81 1.80 -9.18
N VAL A 77 15.93 2.21 -8.56
CA VAL A 77 16.21 1.95 -7.14
C VAL A 77 15.16 2.60 -6.24
N GLY A 78 14.76 3.85 -6.51
CA GLY A 78 13.74 4.57 -5.76
C GLY A 78 12.38 3.86 -5.78
N THR A 79 11.99 3.30 -6.93
CA THR A 79 10.78 2.48 -7.04
C THR A 79 10.88 1.20 -6.22
N TRP A 80 12.01 0.50 -6.25
CA TRP A 80 12.25 -0.68 -5.40
C TRP A 80 12.19 -0.34 -3.91
N VAL A 81 12.78 0.79 -3.51
CA VAL A 81 12.73 1.29 -2.12
C VAL A 81 11.29 1.63 -1.72
N LEU A 82 10.51 2.27 -2.60
CA LEU A 82 9.09 2.55 -2.37
C LEU A 82 8.28 1.27 -2.18
N VAL A 83 8.46 0.28 -3.05
CA VAL A 83 7.81 -1.02 -2.97
C VAL A 83 8.19 -1.75 -1.69
N PHE A 84 9.49 -1.77 -1.34
CA PHE A 84 9.97 -2.37 -0.10
C PHE A 84 9.37 -1.67 1.12
N CYS A 85 9.38 -0.33 1.13
CA CYS A 85 8.81 0.47 2.20
C CYS A 85 7.31 0.20 2.34
N TYR A 86 6.57 0.14 1.23
CA TYR A 86 5.16 -0.25 1.20
C TYR A 86 4.94 -1.63 1.82
N PHE A 87 5.68 -2.66 1.39
CA PHE A 87 5.53 -4.01 1.95
C PHE A 87 5.90 -4.07 3.43
N ARG A 88 6.97 -3.38 3.85
CA ARG A 88 7.38 -3.31 5.25
C ARG A 88 6.31 -2.64 6.11
N LEU A 89 5.79 -1.48 5.68
CA LEU A 89 4.72 -0.78 6.38
C LEU A 89 3.43 -1.61 6.38
N ALA A 90 3.06 -2.20 5.25
CA ALA A 90 1.91 -3.08 5.13
C ALA A 90 2.01 -4.25 6.12
N ARG A 91 3.17 -4.91 6.23
CA ARG A 91 3.38 -5.99 7.22
C ARG A 91 3.29 -5.50 8.66
N THR A 92 3.84 -4.34 8.99
CA THR A 92 3.77 -3.81 10.37
C THR A 92 2.33 -3.45 10.77
N TYR A 93 1.48 -3.02 9.84
CA TYR A 93 0.19 -2.43 10.19
C TYR A 93 -1.05 -3.22 9.73
N ILE A 94 -0.96 -4.09 8.70
CA ILE A 94 -2.10 -4.83 8.15
C ILE A 94 -2.19 -6.25 8.73
N GLN A 95 -1.05 -6.88 9.00
CA GLN A 95 -0.97 -8.22 9.60
C GLN A 95 -1.78 -8.37 10.90
N PRO A 96 -1.65 -7.48 11.91
CA PRO A 96 -2.38 -7.66 13.17
C PRO A 96 -3.91 -7.56 13.01
N ALA A 97 -4.39 -6.79 12.04
CA ALA A 97 -5.82 -6.69 11.73
C ALA A 97 -6.34 -7.92 10.97
N ALA A 98 -5.51 -8.48 10.09
CA ALA A 98 -5.82 -9.74 9.42
C ALA A 98 -5.85 -10.92 10.42
N ASP A 99 -4.90 -10.94 11.35
CA ASP A 99 -4.81 -11.97 12.39
C ASP A 99 -6.01 -11.88 13.36
N ALA A 100 -6.44 -10.67 13.74
CA ALA A 100 -7.63 -10.47 14.56
C ALA A 100 -8.93 -10.92 13.86
N ALA A 101 -9.06 -10.63 12.56
CA ALA A 101 -10.21 -11.08 11.78
C ALA A 101 -10.24 -12.61 11.60
N LEU A 102 -9.07 -13.23 11.37
CA LEU A 102 -8.92 -14.69 11.34
C LEU A 102 -9.32 -15.33 12.67
N ALA A 103 -8.87 -14.77 13.80
CA ALA A 103 -9.22 -15.26 15.13
C ALA A 103 -10.73 -15.15 15.44
N ALA A 104 -11.39 -14.08 14.99
CA ALA A 104 -12.83 -13.91 15.16
C ALA A 104 -13.64 -14.93 14.34
N VAL A 105 -13.19 -15.23 13.11
CA VAL A 105 -13.83 -16.23 12.25
C VAL A 105 -13.64 -17.64 12.81
N SER A 106 -12.43 -17.98 13.30
CA SER A 106 -12.16 -19.30 13.89
C SER A 106 -12.99 -19.54 15.16
N ALA A 107 -13.09 -18.55 16.05
CA ALA A 107 -13.91 -18.64 17.25
C ALA A 107 -15.40 -18.79 16.93
N ALA A 108 -15.89 -18.09 15.90
CA ALA A 108 -17.27 -18.23 15.44
C ALA A 108 -17.56 -19.62 14.85
N SER A 109 -16.61 -20.22 14.10
CA SER A 109 -16.76 -21.58 13.58
C SER A 109 -16.79 -22.64 14.68
N GLU A 110 -15.94 -22.51 15.72
CA GLU A 110 -15.91 -23.44 16.85
C GLU A 110 -17.20 -23.39 17.69
N SER A 111 -17.77 -22.18 17.90
CA SER A 111 -19.05 -22.03 18.61
C SER A 111 -20.22 -22.72 17.89
N LYS A 112 -20.12 -22.81 16.56
CA LYS A 112 -21.16 -23.40 15.70
C LYS A 112 -21.06 -24.92 15.66
N GLU A 113 -19.87 -25.46 15.90
CA GLU A 113 -19.60 -26.89 15.98
C GLU A 113 -19.93 -27.48 17.36
N THR A 114 -19.74 -26.70 18.43
CA THR A 114 -20.14 -27.07 19.80
C THR A 114 -21.65 -26.95 20.07
N ALA A 115 -22.37 -26.17 19.26
CA ALA A 115 -23.83 -26.04 19.33
C ALA A 115 -24.60 -27.09 18.50
N ARG A 116 -23.89 -28.06 17.89
CA ARG A 116 -24.46 -29.14 17.07
C ARG A 116 -24.30 -30.48 17.78
#